data_AF-A0A5C8E8S7-F1
#
_entry.id   AF-A0A5C8E8S7-F1
#
_cell.length_a   1.000
_cell.length_b   1.000
_cell.length_c   1.000
_cell.angle_alpha   90.00
_cell.angle_beta   90.00
_cell.angle_gamma   90.00
#
_symmetry.space_group_name_H-M   'P 1'
#
loop_
_entity.id
_entity.type
_entity.pdbx_description
1 polymer ?
#
loop_
_entity_poly.entity_id
_entity_poly.type
_entity_poly.pdbx_seq_one_letter_code
_entity_poly.pdbx_strand_id
1 'polypeptide(L)'
;MKKSLSFIIILISLISCGNPIANYDNKKDNKLEIITEGIRLVNYGLKSSHVDVNDNNKLTDLWKEITSNKEVYSSSSLTPTSISGRFDVNGNYYEDIWEAGRKPRSVFKKCYVYKFENKAYLSAVYWDNKTGIGMRIRYRLIIINDKGEEHAWYGGGEDINILPDKNTDWVKYDFLFGYLKVNI
;
A
#
# COMPACT_ATOMS: atom_id res chain seq x y z
N MET A 1 -37.47 -57.90 26.69
CA MET A 1 -37.17 -56.47 26.92
C MET A 1 -36.23 -55.98 25.83
N LYS A 2 -36.72 -55.25 24.83
CA LYS A 2 -35.89 -54.59 23.81
C LYS A 2 -35.84 -53.09 24.12
N LYS A 3 -34.65 -52.58 24.46
CA LYS A 3 -34.43 -51.16 24.77
C LYS A 3 -34.47 -50.37 23.45
N SER A 4 -35.39 -49.41 23.35
CA SER A 4 -35.41 -48.40 22.30
C SER A 4 -34.34 -47.36 22.63
N LEU A 5 -33.30 -47.24 21.79
CA LEU A 5 -32.31 -46.16 21.87
C LEU A 5 -32.83 -45.01 21.02
N SER A 6 -33.30 -43.92 21.66
CA SER A 6 -33.62 -42.68 20.96
C SER A 6 -32.32 -41.90 20.71
N PHE A 7 -31.96 -41.71 19.44
CA PHE A 7 -30.88 -40.83 19.02
C PHE A 7 -31.45 -39.41 18.85
N ILE A 8 -31.06 -38.47 19.71
CA ILE A 8 -31.33 -37.04 19.53
C ILE A 8 -30.13 -36.44 18.80
N ILE A 9 -30.32 -36.07 17.54
CA ILE A 9 -29.34 -35.28 16.77
C ILE A 9 -29.61 -33.81 17.10
N ILE A 10 -28.75 -33.21 17.92
CA ILE A 10 -28.75 -31.77 18.18
C ILE A 10 -28.09 -31.11 16.98
N LEU A 11 -28.90 -30.50 16.12
CA LEU A 11 -28.43 -29.70 14.99
C LEU A 11 -27.91 -28.36 15.54
N ILE A 12 -26.61 -28.27 15.79
CA ILE A 12 -25.96 -27.01 16.15
C ILE A 12 -25.83 -26.21 14.86
N SER A 13 -26.79 -25.33 14.61
CA SER A 13 -26.68 -24.29 13.59
C SER A 13 -25.52 -23.36 13.99
N LEU A 14 -24.35 -23.59 13.38
CA LEU A 14 -23.29 -22.60 13.33
C LEU A 14 -23.84 -21.40 12.57
N ILE A 15 -24.31 -20.41 13.32
CA ILE A 15 -24.57 -19.08 12.78
C ILE A 15 -23.19 -18.52 12.46
N SER A 16 -22.71 -18.81 11.24
CA SER A 16 -21.66 -18.02 10.63
C SER A 16 -22.25 -16.62 10.47
N CYS A 17 -21.97 -15.76 11.45
CA CYS A 17 -21.96 -14.32 11.22
C CYS A 17 -20.83 -14.05 10.23
N GLY A 18 -21.04 -14.41 8.97
CA GLY A 18 -20.35 -13.78 7.87
C GLY A 18 -20.65 -12.31 8.02
N ASN A 19 -19.66 -11.53 8.45
CA ASN A 19 -19.76 -10.08 8.31
C ASN A 19 -20.15 -9.84 6.86
N PRO A 20 -21.25 -9.11 6.57
CA PRO A 20 -21.47 -8.66 5.21
C PRO A 20 -20.19 -7.92 4.82
N ILE A 21 -19.64 -8.27 3.66
CA ILE A 21 -18.57 -7.51 3.02
C ILE A 21 -19.03 -6.07 3.07
N ALA A 22 -18.42 -5.29 3.97
CA ALA A 22 -18.75 -3.90 4.09
C ALA A 22 -18.44 -3.30 2.73
N ASN A 23 -19.48 -2.84 2.03
CA ASN A 23 -19.30 -1.89 0.94
C ASN A 23 -18.43 -0.77 1.54
N TYR A 24 -17.20 -0.67 1.06
CA TYR A 24 -16.26 0.31 1.55
C TYR A 24 -16.80 1.68 1.16
N ASP A 25 -17.49 2.30 2.12
CA ASP A 25 -18.16 3.56 1.95
C ASP A 25 -17.08 4.64 1.92
N ASN A 26 -16.69 5.07 0.72
CA ASN A 26 -15.61 6.03 0.42
C ASN A 26 -15.80 7.44 1.06
N LYS A 27 -16.78 7.62 1.95
CA LYS A 27 -17.20 8.90 2.54
C LYS A 27 -16.92 9.04 4.06
N LYS A 28 -16.34 8.05 4.74
CA LYS A 28 -15.91 8.20 6.14
C LYS A 28 -14.46 8.68 6.20
N ASP A 29 -14.24 9.89 6.72
CA ASP A 29 -12.96 10.46 7.15
C ASP A 29 -11.71 9.75 6.60
N ASN A 30 -11.39 9.99 5.32
CA ASN A 30 -10.22 9.42 4.64
C ASN A 30 -8.89 10.05 5.10
N LYS A 31 -8.85 10.70 6.27
CA LYS A 31 -7.64 11.37 6.74
C LYS A 31 -6.61 10.32 7.15
N LEU A 32 -5.58 10.21 6.33
CA LEU A 32 -4.45 9.32 6.59
C LEU A 32 -3.65 9.85 7.79
N GLU A 33 -3.61 9.11 8.88
CA GLU A 33 -2.97 9.52 10.14
C GLU A 33 -1.47 9.19 10.10
N ILE A 34 -0.62 10.21 10.11
CA ILE A 34 0.85 10.04 10.17
C ILE A 34 1.32 9.75 11.59
N ILE A 35 2.28 8.84 11.74
CA ILE A 35 2.96 8.55 13.00
C ILE A 35 4.35 9.19 12.95
N THR A 36 4.60 10.15 13.84
CA THR A 36 5.81 11.01 13.79
C THR A 36 6.78 10.79 14.93
N GLU A 37 6.44 9.96 15.91
CA GLU A 37 7.26 9.79 17.11
C GLU A 37 7.35 8.35 17.61
N GLY A 38 8.53 8.02 18.10
CA GLY A 38 8.85 6.81 18.85
C GLY A 38 9.18 5.58 18.00
N ILE A 39 9.58 4.52 18.70
CA ILE A 39 9.78 3.20 18.11
C ILE A 39 8.41 2.54 17.93
N ARG A 40 8.16 2.00 16.74
CA ARG A 40 6.90 1.34 16.38
C ARG A 40 7.18 0.01 15.69
N LEU A 41 6.25 -0.93 15.82
CA LEU A 41 6.17 -2.08 14.92
C LEU A 41 5.60 -1.61 13.58
N VAL A 42 6.47 -1.43 12.59
CA VAL A 42 6.13 -0.94 11.26
C VAL A 42 5.96 -2.12 10.31
N ASN A 43 4.83 -2.17 9.61
CA ASN A 43 4.46 -3.21 8.64
C ASN A 43 4.85 -2.78 7.22
N TYR A 44 5.36 -3.70 6.40
CA TYR A 44 5.76 -3.44 5.01
C TYR A 44 5.67 -4.74 4.20
N GLY A 45 4.64 -4.84 3.35
CA GLY A 45 4.26 -6.14 2.77
C GLY A 45 3.91 -7.16 3.86
N LEU A 46 4.38 -8.41 3.70
CA LEU A 46 4.21 -9.49 4.68
C LEU A 46 5.14 -9.40 5.91
N LYS A 47 6.02 -8.39 5.97
CA LYS A 47 7.04 -8.26 7.01
C LYS A 47 6.71 -7.14 7.99
N SER A 48 7.36 -7.19 9.15
CA SER A 48 7.34 -6.09 10.12
C SER A 48 8.66 -5.96 10.85
N SER A 49 8.96 -4.77 11.34
CA SER A 49 10.19 -4.46 12.10
C SER A 49 9.91 -3.38 13.15
N HIS A 50 10.61 -3.46 14.29
CA HIS A 50 10.64 -2.36 15.24
C HIS A 50 11.62 -1.29 14.76
N VAL A 51 11.13 -0.09 14.47
CA VAL A 51 11.93 1.00 13.90
C VAL A 51 11.51 2.32 14.55
N ASP A 52 12.47 3.20 14.80
CA ASP A 52 12.19 4.61 15.11
C ASP A 52 11.63 5.27 13.83
N VAL A 53 10.42 5.81 13.90
CA VAL A 53 9.74 6.39 12.74
C VAL A 53 10.45 7.62 12.14
N ASN A 54 11.48 8.15 12.81
CA ASN A 54 12.33 9.23 12.30
C ASN A 54 13.65 8.74 11.69
N ASP A 55 13.97 7.45 11.76
CA ASP A 55 15.15 6.86 11.11
C ASP A 55 14.91 6.67 9.60
N ASN A 56 15.07 7.77 8.85
CA ASN A 56 14.82 7.78 7.41
C ASN A 56 15.67 6.77 6.63
N ASN A 57 16.90 6.47 7.08
CA ASN A 57 17.76 5.50 6.42
C ASN A 57 17.18 4.10 6.59
N LYS A 58 16.83 3.73 7.83
CA LYS A 58 16.24 2.42 8.09
C LYS A 58 14.91 2.24 7.37
N LEU A 59 14.05 3.26 7.36
CA LEU A 59 12.78 3.21 6.63
C LEU A 59 12.99 3.06 5.13
N THR A 60 13.97 3.75 4.55
CA THR A 60 14.32 3.64 3.13
C THR A 60 14.85 2.24 2.79
N ASP A 61 15.69 1.66 3.65
CA ASP A 61 16.22 0.30 3.46
C ASP A 61 15.09 -0.74 3.48
N LEU A 62 14.16 -0.63 4.42
CA LEU A 62 12.98 -1.51 4.50
C LEU A 62 12.08 -1.38 3.27
N TRP A 63 11.89 -0.16 2.77
CA TRP A 63 11.10 0.06 1.55
C TRP A 63 11.78 -0.61 0.35
N LYS A 64 13.08 -0.38 0.19
CA LYS A 64 13.88 -1.01 -0.87
C LYS A 64 13.92 -2.52 -0.77
N GLU A 65 13.82 -3.10 0.43
CA GLU A 65 13.74 -4.55 0.61
C GLU A 65 12.54 -5.17 -0.14
N ILE A 66 11.41 -4.46 -0.18
CA ILE A 66 10.20 -4.93 -0.84
C ILE A 66 10.03 -4.40 -2.27
N THR A 67 10.68 -3.31 -2.65
CA THR A 67 10.53 -2.73 -4.00
C THR A 67 11.70 -2.99 -4.93
N SER A 68 12.94 -3.14 -4.46
CA SER A 68 14.11 -3.15 -5.35
C SER A 68 14.03 -4.25 -6.41
N ASN A 69 14.13 -3.85 -7.68
CA ASN A 69 14.05 -4.72 -8.86
C ASN A 69 12.77 -5.58 -8.89
N LYS A 70 11.66 -5.09 -8.32
CA LYS A 70 10.38 -5.79 -8.35
C LYS A 70 9.50 -5.30 -9.49
N GLU A 71 8.80 -6.27 -10.09
CA GLU A 71 7.70 -6.00 -11.01
C GLU A 71 6.45 -5.59 -10.23
N VAL A 72 5.68 -4.70 -10.84
CA VAL A 72 4.34 -4.31 -10.40
C VAL A 72 3.36 -4.83 -11.43
N TYR A 73 2.30 -5.48 -10.97
CA TYR A 73 1.27 -6.07 -11.81
C TYR A 73 -0.02 -5.24 -11.74
N SER A 74 -0.75 -5.14 -12.84
CA SER A 74 -2.07 -4.49 -12.91
C SER A 74 -3.21 -5.36 -12.36
N SER A 75 -2.93 -6.63 -12.03
CA SER A 75 -3.91 -7.59 -11.55
C SER A 75 -3.33 -8.46 -10.44
N SER A 76 -4.18 -8.84 -9.49
CA SER A 76 -3.86 -9.76 -8.40
C SER A 76 -3.52 -11.18 -8.86
N SER A 77 -3.71 -11.51 -10.15
CA SER A 77 -3.31 -12.79 -10.73
C SER A 77 -1.80 -12.89 -10.99
N LEU A 78 -1.06 -11.76 -10.94
CA LEU A 78 0.41 -11.70 -11.03
C LEU A 78 0.99 -12.43 -12.26
N THR A 79 0.33 -12.35 -13.41
CA THR A 79 0.80 -12.99 -14.64
C THR A 79 1.81 -12.10 -15.38
N PRO A 80 2.76 -12.66 -16.15
CA PRO A 80 3.72 -11.84 -16.92
C PRO A 80 3.05 -10.85 -17.89
N THR A 81 1.89 -11.20 -18.43
CA THR A 81 1.09 -10.33 -19.31
C THR A 81 0.43 -9.16 -18.58
N SER A 82 0.44 -9.15 -17.25
CA SER A 82 -0.14 -8.10 -16.41
C SER A 82 0.91 -7.17 -15.80
N ILE A 83 2.19 -7.30 -16.15
CA ILE A 83 3.23 -6.38 -15.67
C ILE A 83 2.90 -4.97 -16.18
N SER A 84 2.64 -4.05 -15.24
CA SER A 84 2.34 -2.64 -15.53
C SER A 84 3.56 -1.74 -15.38
N GLY A 85 4.55 -2.19 -14.60
CA GLY A 85 5.80 -1.47 -14.41
C GLY A 85 6.77 -2.22 -13.52
N ARG A 86 7.84 -1.53 -13.12
CA ARG A 86 8.89 -2.07 -12.25
C ARG A 86 9.52 -0.97 -11.41
N PHE A 87 10.00 -1.36 -10.24
CA PHE A 87 10.88 -0.54 -9.44
C PHE A 87 12.35 -0.82 -9.78
N ASP A 88 13.18 0.22 -9.85
CA ASP A 88 14.64 0.06 -9.92
C ASP A 88 15.24 -0.23 -8.52
N VAL A 89 16.57 -0.41 -8.48
CA VAL A 89 17.32 -0.64 -7.23
C VAL A 89 17.23 0.51 -6.22
N ASN A 90 16.89 1.71 -6.69
CA ASN A 90 16.71 2.89 -5.83
C ASN A 90 15.25 3.07 -5.39
N GLY A 91 14.35 2.19 -5.84
CA GLY A 91 12.92 2.27 -5.57
C GLY A 91 12.17 3.24 -6.48
N ASN A 92 12.78 3.79 -7.54
CA ASN A 92 12.05 4.59 -8.53
C ASN A 92 11.18 3.68 -9.40
N TYR A 93 10.00 4.16 -9.78
CA TYR A 93 9.04 3.40 -10.57
C TYR A 93 9.14 3.74 -12.05
N TYR A 94 9.16 2.71 -12.91
CA TYR A 94 9.25 2.78 -14.36
C TYR A 94 8.06 2.06 -15.01
N GLU A 95 7.61 2.61 -16.14
CA GLU A 95 6.66 1.99 -17.06
C GLU A 95 7.33 1.93 -18.44
N ASP A 96 7.17 0.84 -19.20
CA ASP A 96 7.81 0.74 -20.53
C ASP A 96 7.24 1.75 -21.54
N ILE A 97 5.96 2.11 -21.38
CA ILE A 97 5.29 3.12 -22.23
C ILE A 97 5.77 4.55 -21.94
N TRP A 98 6.21 4.83 -20.70
CA TRP A 98 6.61 6.16 -20.30
C TRP A 98 8.05 6.41 -20.74
N GLU A 99 8.25 7.40 -21.62
CA GLU A 99 9.59 7.76 -22.12
C GLU A 99 10.36 6.56 -22.71
N ALA A 100 9.62 5.58 -23.23
CA ALA A 100 10.12 4.27 -23.70
C ALA A 100 10.95 3.52 -22.63
N GLY A 101 10.57 3.61 -21.36
CA GLY A 101 11.23 2.96 -20.23
C GLY A 101 12.59 3.56 -19.85
N ARG A 102 12.99 4.68 -20.47
CA ARG A 102 14.32 5.30 -20.27
C ARG A 102 14.39 6.25 -19.08
N LYS A 103 13.24 6.70 -18.57
CA LYS A 103 13.14 7.60 -17.42
C LYS A 103 12.15 7.05 -16.41
N PRO A 104 12.34 7.32 -15.11
CA PRO A 104 11.37 6.95 -14.11
C PRO A 104 10.06 7.69 -14.37
N ARG A 105 8.94 6.98 -14.28
CA ARG A 105 7.62 7.59 -14.19
C ARG A 105 7.50 8.34 -12.86
N SER A 106 7.87 7.68 -11.77
CA SER A 106 7.84 8.27 -10.44
C SER A 106 9.19 8.12 -9.75
N VAL A 107 9.66 9.19 -9.13
CA VAL A 107 10.94 9.25 -8.43
C VAL A 107 10.69 9.12 -6.93
N PHE A 108 11.36 8.17 -6.29
CA PHE A 108 11.29 8.00 -4.83
C PHE A 108 11.84 9.25 -4.14
N LYS A 109 11.17 9.71 -3.07
CA LYS A 109 11.58 10.90 -2.32
C LYS A 109 11.89 10.62 -0.87
N LYS A 110 10.95 10.00 -0.15
CA LYS A 110 11.08 9.81 1.30
C LYS A 110 10.10 8.77 1.82
N CYS A 111 10.44 8.09 2.91
CA CYS A 111 9.53 7.24 3.65
C CYS A 111 8.94 7.95 4.88
N TYR A 112 7.72 7.54 5.22
CA TYR A 112 6.99 7.91 6.42
C TYR A 112 6.30 6.66 6.99
N VAL A 113 5.70 6.80 8.16
CA VAL A 113 4.86 5.77 8.73
C VAL A 113 3.45 6.33 8.90
N TYR A 114 2.46 5.69 8.30
CA TYR A 114 1.06 6.07 8.42
C TYR A 114 0.25 4.91 8.99
N LYS A 115 -0.82 5.26 9.70
CA LYS A 115 -1.81 4.30 10.13
C LYS A 115 -2.75 3.97 8.97
N PHE A 116 -2.82 2.70 8.62
CA PHE A 116 -3.69 2.19 7.56
C PHE A 116 -4.18 0.80 7.97
N GLU A 117 -5.48 0.51 7.76
CA GLU A 117 -6.10 -0.75 8.19
C GLU A 117 -5.83 -1.10 9.67
N ASN A 118 -5.85 -0.08 10.54
CA ASN A 118 -5.54 -0.18 11.97
C ASN A 118 -4.11 -0.65 12.33
N LYS A 119 -3.18 -0.63 11.38
CA LYS A 119 -1.76 -0.95 11.58
C LYS A 119 -0.87 0.24 11.22
N ALA A 120 0.33 0.31 11.78
CA ALA A 120 1.37 1.23 11.33
C ALA A 120 2.06 0.65 10.10
N TYR A 121 1.93 1.29 8.94
CA TYR A 121 2.53 0.86 7.69
C TYR A 121 3.64 1.80 7.24
N LEU A 122 4.73 1.22 6.76
CA LEU A 122 5.73 1.94 5.98
C LEU A 122 5.05 2.47 4.72
N SER A 123 5.25 3.75 4.47
CA SER A 123 4.68 4.47 3.33
C SER A 123 5.79 5.21 2.61
N ALA A 124 5.75 5.26 1.29
CA ALA A 124 6.73 6.00 0.50
C ALA A 124 6.07 7.12 -0.29
N VAL A 125 6.72 8.28 -0.28
CA VAL A 125 6.35 9.44 -1.07
C VAL A 125 7.19 9.44 -2.34
N TYR A 126 6.49 9.63 -3.46
CA TYR A 126 7.01 9.69 -4.80
C TYR A 126 6.69 11.04 -5.43
N TRP A 127 7.56 11.48 -6.32
CA TRP A 127 7.29 12.55 -7.27
C TRP A 127 6.95 11.99 -8.64
N ASP A 128 5.77 12.30 -9.16
CA ASP A 128 5.31 11.85 -10.47
C ASP A 128 5.80 12.78 -11.59
N ASN A 129 6.61 12.22 -12.50
CA ASN A 129 6.99 12.91 -13.75
C ASN A 129 5.85 12.90 -14.78
N LYS A 130 4.93 11.94 -14.66
CA LYS A 130 3.73 11.79 -15.50
C LYS A 130 2.49 12.18 -14.69
N THR A 131 1.89 13.31 -15.05
CA THR A 131 0.59 13.75 -14.53
C THR A 131 -0.48 13.70 -15.62
N GLY A 132 -1.75 13.56 -15.20
CA GLY A 132 -2.88 13.72 -16.10
C GLY A 132 -3.00 15.15 -16.62
N ILE A 133 -3.76 15.36 -17.70
CA ILE A 133 -4.03 16.70 -18.23
C ILE A 133 -4.68 17.55 -17.13
N GLY A 134 -4.07 18.69 -16.80
CA GLY A 134 -4.57 19.60 -15.76
C GLY A 134 -4.24 19.18 -14.32
N MET A 135 -3.59 18.03 -14.08
CA MET A 135 -3.14 17.65 -12.74
C MET A 135 -1.86 18.40 -12.38
N ARG A 136 -2.01 19.34 -11.44
CA ARG A 136 -0.91 20.12 -10.85
C ARG A 136 -0.22 19.39 -9.71
N ILE A 137 -0.98 18.64 -8.91
CA ILE A 137 -0.45 17.84 -7.79
C ILE A 137 0.42 16.72 -8.33
N ARG A 138 1.65 16.61 -7.83
CA ARG A 138 2.66 15.67 -8.33
C ARG A 138 3.18 14.69 -7.30
N TYR A 139 2.95 14.92 -6.01
CA TYR A 139 3.34 13.92 -5.02
C TYR A 139 2.27 12.83 -4.90
N ARG A 140 2.77 11.61 -4.78
CA ARG A 140 1.99 10.42 -4.48
C ARG A 140 2.53 9.75 -3.24
N LEU A 141 1.65 9.42 -2.31
CA LEU A 141 1.97 8.54 -1.20
C LEU A 141 1.51 7.13 -1.56
N ILE A 142 2.35 6.14 -1.30
CA ILE A 142 2.10 4.73 -1.58
C ILE A 142 2.24 3.92 -0.28
N ILE A 143 1.29 3.01 -0.05
CA ILE A 143 1.33 1.96 0.97
C ILE A 143 1.15 0.62 0.26
N ILE A 144 2.02 -0.35 0.57
CA ILE A 144 1.86 -1.74 0.12
C ILE A 144 1.47 -2.59 1.33
N ASN A 145 0.24 -3.09 1.33
CA ASN A 145 -0.27 -3.88 2.46
C ASN A 145 0.25 -5.33 2.44
N ASP A 146 -0.15 -6.11 3.44
CA ASP A 146 0.25 -7.51 3.59
C ASP A 146 -0.21 -8.44 2.44
N LYS A 147 -1.17 -8.01 1.62
CA LYS A 147 -1.60 -8.71 0.41
C LYS A 147 -0.79 -8.33 -0.83
N GLY A 148 0.15 -7.39 -0.71
CA GLY A 148 0.89 -6.83 -1.83
C GLY A 148 0.12 -5.81 -2.65
N GLU A 149 -1.02 -5.31 -2.16
CA GLU A 149 -1.83 -4.31 -2.88
C GLU A 149 -1.20 -2.92 -2.73
N GLU A 150 -1.00 -2.22 -3.85
CA GLU A 150 -0.49 -0.85 -3.88
C GLU A 150 -1.66 0.15 -3.74
N HIS A 151 -1.84 0.65 -2.52
CA HIS A 151 -2.77 1.73 -2.20
C HIS A 151 -2.06 3.07 -2.37
N ALA A 152 -2.74 4.06 -2.95
CA ALA A 152 -2.13 5.36 -3.18
C ALA A 152 -3.03 6.54 -2.84
N TRP A 153 -2.37 7.67 -2.58
CA TRP A 153 -2.97 8.98 -2.34
C TRP A 153 -2.23 10.04 -3.14
N TYR A 154 -2.93 11.09 -3.57
CA TYR A 154 -2.33 12.29 -4.13
C TYR A 154 -2.42 13.46 -3.14
N GLY A 155 -1.42 14.33 -3.16
CA GLY A 155 -1.32 15.46 -2.23
C GLY A 155 0.03 16.15 -2.36
N GLY A 156 0.40 16.98 -1.39
CA GLY A 156 1.76 17.53 -1.29
C GLY A 156 2.14 18.63 -2.28
N GLY A 157 1.25 18.99 -3.21
CA GLY A 157 1.45 20.12 -4.12
C GLY A 157 2.24 19.82 -5.41
N GLU A 158 2.76 20.89 -6.02
CA GLU A 158 3.34 20.88 -7.37
C GLU A 158 4.81 21.31 -7.44
N ASP A 159 5.43 21.61 -6.30
CA ASP A 159 6.84 22.03 -6.21
C ASP A 159 7.68 20.88 -5.68
N ILE A 160 8.61 20.38 -6.50
CA ILE A 160 9.49 19.25 -6.18
C ILE A 160 10.42 19.52 -4.99
N ASN A 161 10.64 20.79 -4.66
CA ASN A 161 11.55 21.21 -3.60
C ASN A 161 10.85 21.32 -2.23
N ILE A 162 9.51 21.26 -2.19
CA ILE A 162 8.73 21.31 -0.96
C ILE A 162 8.21 19.91 -0.68
N LEU A 163 8.98 19.15 0.13
CA LEU A 163 8.61 17.79 0.47
C LEU A 163 7.32 17.75 1.31
N PRO A 164 6.43 16.77 1.07
CA PRO A 164 5.29 16.51 1.94
C PRO A 164 5.73 16.27 3.38
N ASP A 165 4.92 16.72 4.32
CA ASP A 165 5.13 16.67 5.75
C ASP A 165 3.89 16.11 6.49
N LYS A 166 3.88 16.22 7.83
CA LYS A 166 2.77 15.76 8.67
C LYS A 166 1.45 16.51 8.46
N ASN A 167 1.51 17.70 7.86
CA ASN A 167 0.34 18.55 7.60
C ASN A 167 -0.18 18.37 6.17
N THR A 168 0.45 17.50 5.37
CA THR A 168 0.00 17.26 4.01
C THR A 168 -1.36 16.57 3.99
N ASP A 169 -2.31 17.22 3.35
CA ASP A 169 -3.62 16.63 3.07
C ASP A 169 -3.50 15.66 1.89
N TRP A 170 -3.70 14.38 2.20
CA TRP A 170 -3.68 13.28 1.25
C TRP A 170 -5.11 12.89 0.86
N VAL A 171 -5.36 12.75 -0.43
CA VAL A 171 -6.62 12.27 -0.97
C VAL A 171 -6.42 10.90 -1.59
N LYS A 172 -7.16 9.90 -1.10
CA LYS A 172 -7.06 8.51 -1.56
C LYS A 172 -7.54 8.38 -3.00
N TYR A 173 -6.83 7.61 -3.81
CA TYR A 173 -7.37 7.13 -5.08
C TYR A 173 -8.41 6.03 -4.84
N ASP A 174 -9.44 5.96 -5.67
CA ASP A 174 -10.53 4.98 -5.59
C ASP A 174 -10.21 3.63 -6.25
N PHE A 175 -8.95 3.45 -6.70
CA PHE A 175 -8.43 2.22 -7.28
C PHE A 175 -7.04 1.87 -6.72
N LEU A 176 -6.65 0.61 -6.90
CA LEU A 176 -5.30 0.12 -6.60
C LEU A 176 -4.36 0.41 -7.78
N PHE A 177 -3.15 0.88 -7.49
CA PHE A 177 -2.17 1.19 -8.54
C PHE A 177 -1.47 -0.05 -9.10
N GLY A 178 -1.46 -1.12 -8.32
CA GLY A 178 -0.91 -2.39 -8.74
C GLY A 178 -0.82 -3.37 -7.60
N TYR A 179 -0.13 -4.46 -7.90
CA TYR A 179 0.12 -5.56 -6.99
C TYR A 179 1.60 -5.92 -7.07
N LEU A 180 2.23 -6.15 -5.93
CA LEU A 180 3.56 -6.74 -5.86
C LEU A 180 3.42 -8.20 -5.45
N LYS A 181 4.28 -9.04 -6.02
CA LYS A 181 4.42 -10.41 -5.54
C LYS A 181 5.04 -10.41 -4.14
N VAL A 182 4.20 -10.63 -3.14
CA VAL A 182 4.63 -10.89 -1.77
C VAL A 182 5.21 -12.30 -1.71
N ASN A 183 6.54 -12.40 -1.62
CA ASN A 183 7.20 -13.70 -1.46
C ASN A 183 7.04 -14.16 0.00
N ILE A 184 6.53 -15.38 0.18
CA ILE A 184 6.53 -16.15 1.43
C ILE A 184 7.93 -16.72 1.63
#